data_AF-A0A662BRR2-F1
#
_entry.id   AF-A0A662BRR2-F1
#
_cell.length_a   1.000
_cell.length_b   1.000
_cell.length_c   1.000
_cell.angle_alpha   90.00
_cell.angle_beta   90.00
_cell.angle_gamma   90.00
#
_symmetry.space_group_name_H-M   'P 1'
#
loop_
_entity.id
_entity.type
_entity.pdbx_description
1 polymer ?
#
loop_
_entity_poly.entity_id
_entity_poly.type
_entity_poly.pdbx_seq_one_letter_code
_entity_poly.pdbx_strand_id
1 'polypeptide(L)'
;AYSLQMIAKALDVDFSLFVGDESTEDKEKKAKNDTLFLGLVHLSGLFLLFIPTFLIWHTKKDKVEGIRDHFNEVIRFQLTIWLVFILPGLAVHYFLSMNYFINMAPYLIFIGISMGVCFSIMNTISVINNKPYKRFNIFKSKKTDKELEN
;
A
#
# COMPACT_ATOMS: atom_id res chain seq x y z
N ALA A 1 2.82 -29.57 -17.57
CA ALA A 1 2.98 -29.35 -19.04
C ALA A 1 3.21 -30.65 -19.83
N TYR A 2 3.87 -31.67 -19.28
CA TYR A 2 4.25 -32.91 -20.00
C TYR A 2 3.09 -33.64 -20.72
N SER A 3 1.93 -33.81 -20.08
CA SER A 3 0.81 -34.55 -20.66
C SER A 3 0.22 -33.88 -21.91
N LEU A 4 0.12 -32.56 -21.90
CA LEU A 4 -0.39 -31.76 -23.02
C LEU A 4 0.57 -31.79 -24.21
N GLN A 5 1.88 -31.76 -23.92
CA GLN A 5 2.95 -31.87 -24.90
C GLN A 5 2.96 -33.25 -25.59
N MET A 6 2.66 -34.32 -24.85
CA MET A 6 2.50 -35.67 -25.39
C MET A 6 1.27 -35.81 -26.29
N ILE A 7 0.16 -35.15 -25.96
CA ILE A 7 -1.06 -35.13 -26.79
C ILE A 7 -0.82 -34.35 -28.08
N ALA A 8 -0.20 -33.17 -28.01
CA ALA A 8 0.16 -32.36 -29.17
C ALA A 8 1.06 -33.16 -30.13
N LYS A 9 2.07 -33.84 -29.58
CA LYS A 9 2.95 -34.73 -30.34
C LYS A 9 2.24 -35.94 -30.95
N ALA A 10 1.23 -36.51 -30.27
CA ALA A 10 0.47 -37.64 -30.78
C ALA A 10 -0.52 -37.25 -31.90
N LEU A 11 -0.98 -36.00 -31.90
CA LEU A 11 -1.87 -35.44 -32.92
C LEU A 11 -1.12 -34.75 -34.07
N ASP A 12 0.22 -34.71 -34.01
CA ASP A 12 1.09 -33.95 -34.93
C ASP A 12 0.70 -32.46 -35.03
N VAL A 13 0.29 -31.88 -33.91
CA VAL A 13 -0.12 -30.48 -33.78
C VAL A 13 0.94 -29.72 -32.99
N ASP A 14 1.24 -28.49 -33.40
CA ASP A 14 2.20 -27.64 -32.69
C ASP A 14 1.71 -27.37 -31.25
N PHE A 15 2.58 -27.66 -30.27
CA PHE A 15 2.31 -27.40 -28.86
C PHE A 15 2.03 -25.91 -28.58
N SER A 16 2.57 -25.01 -29.41
CA SER A 16 2.30 -23.57 -29.37
C SER A 16 0.81 -23.22 -29.52
N LEU A 17 0.00 -24.08 -30.16
CA LEU A 17 -1.45 -23.89 -30.28
C LEU A 17 -2.20 -24.12 -28.96
N PHE A 18 -1.62 -24.91 -28.06
CA PHE A 18 -2.21 -25.24 -26.75
C PHE A 18 -1.63 -24.40 -25.62
N VAL A 19 -0.41 -23.90 -25.79
CA VAL A 19 0.13 -22.81 -24.99
C VAL A 19 -0.45 -21.53 -25.60
N GLY A 20 -1.73 -21.27 -25.32
CA GLY A 20 -2.33 -19.99 -25.67
C GLY A 20 -1.39 -18.90 -25.16
N ASP A 21 -0.83 -18.13 -26.09
CA ASP A 21 -0.11 -16.92 -25.74
C ASP A 21 -1.14 -16.10 -24.98
N GLU A 22 -0.99 -15.99 -23.64
CA GLU A 22 -1.75 -15.01 -22.89
C GLU A 22 -1.55 -13.72 -23.65
N SER A 23 -2.62 -13.25 -24.28
CA SER A 23 -2.49 -12.21 -25.29
C SER A 23 -1.79 -11.03 -24.63
N THR A 24 -0.98 -10.29 -25.39
CA THR A 24 -0.32 -9.09 -24.86
C THR A 24 -1.33 -8.17 -24.14
N GLU A 25 -2.59 -8.16 -24.59
CA GLU A 25 -3.69 -7.47 -23.92
C GLU A 25 -4.04 -8.02 -22.54
N ASP A 26 -4.03 -9.34 -22.32
CA ASP A 26 -4.36 -9.95 -21.04
C ASP A 26 -3.26 -9.70 -19.99
N LYS A 27 -2.00 -9.73 -20.42
CA LYS A 27 -0.85 -9.36 -19.57
C LYS A 27 -0.90 -7.89 -19.19
N GLU A 28 -1.21 -7.00 -20.13
CA GLU A 28 -1.35 -5.56 -19.89
C GLU A 28 -2.53 -5.24 -18.96
N LYS A 29 -3.70 -5.88 -19.17
CA LYS A 29 -4.87 -5.77 -18.29
C LYS A 29 -4.54 -6.24 -16.87
N LYS A 30 -3.82 -7.35 -16.72
CA LYS A 30 -3.39 -7.86 -15.41
C LYS A 30 -2.46 -6.87 -14.72
N ALA A 31 -1.43 -6.38 -15.41
CA ALA A 31 -0.50 -5.39 -14.86
C ALA A 31 -1.21 -4.11 -14.42
N LYS A 32 -2.15 -3.59 -15.24
CA LYS A 32 -2.96 -2.42 -14.88
C LYS A 32 -3.83 -2.68 -13.66
N ASN A 33 -4.45 -3.85 -13.56
CA ASN A 33 -5.26 -4.23 -12.41
C ASN A 33 -4.42 -4.34 -11.14
N ASP A 34 -3.22 -4.91 -11.23
CA ASP A 34 -2.28 -5.02 -10.12
C ASP A 34 -1.87 -3.63 -9.62
N THR A 35 -1.52 -2.70 -10.52
CA THR A 35 -1.25 -1.30 -10.19
C THR A 35 -2.45 -0.62 -9.51
N LEU A 36 -3.68 -0.89 -9.95
CA LEU A 36 -4.89 -0.37 -9.28
C LEU A 36 -5.04 -0.92 -7.86
N PHE A 37 -4.77 -2.20 -7.62
CA PHE A 37 -4.80 -2.77 -6.27
C PHE A 37 -3.70 -2.20 -5.38
N LEU A 38 -2.50 -1.97 -5.91
CA LEU A 38 -1.43 -1.27 -5.18
C LEU A 38 -1.85 0.15 -4.79
N GLY A 39 -2.50 0.88 -5.70
CA GLY A 39 -3.08 2.19 -5.43
C GLY A 39 -4.20 2.13 -4.39
N LEU A 40 -5.07 1.12 -4.45
CA LEU A 40 -6.18 0.94 -3.52
C LEU A 40 -5.71 0.68 -2.08
N VAL A 41 -4.59 -0.03 -1.91
CA VAL A 41 -3.94 -0.20 -0.60
C VAL A 41 -3.53 1.16 -0.04
N HIS A 42 -2.93 2.05 -0.84
CA HIS A 42 -2.61 3.41 -0.39
C HIS A 42 -3.86 4.23 -0.06
N LEU A 43 -4.88 4.16 -0.91
CA LEU A 43 -6.14 4.86 -0.71
C LEU A 43 -6.85 4.41 0.57
N SER A 44 -6.71 3.13 0.96
CA SER A 44 -7.26 2.63 2.23
C SER A 44 -6.68 3.34 3.46
N GLY A 45 -5.48 3.92 3.33
CA GLY A 45 -4.87 4.80 4.33
C GLY A 45 -5.72 6.02 4.68
N LEU A 46 -6.63 6.43 3.79
CA LEU A 46 -7.56 7.56 3.99
C LEU A 46 -8.43 7.38 5.22
N PHE A 47 -8.92 6.15 5.44
CA PHE A 47 -9.93 5.91 6.46
C PHE A 47 -9.37 5.96 7.89
N LEU A 48 -8.05 6.07 8.07
CA LEU A 48 -7.35 5.88 9.36
C LEU A 48 -7.68 4.56 10.08
N LEU A 49 -8.56 3.74 9.51
CA LEU A 49 -8.95 2.43 9.94
C LEU A 49 -8.02 1.42 9.29
N PHE A 50 -7.53 0.47 10.09
CA PHE A 50 -6.68 -0.60 9.60
C PHE A 50 -7.46 -1.65 8.79
N ILE A 51 -8.75 -1.83 9.10
CA ILE A 51 -9.61 -2.87 8.51
C ILE A 51 -9.57 -2.90 6.96
N PRO A 52 -9.84 -1.81 6.23
CA PRO A 52 -9.82 -1.85 4.76
C PRO A 52 -8.43 -2.21 4.21
N THR A 53 -7.37 -1.74 4.83
CA THR A 53 -5.98 -2.03 4.45
C THR A 53 -5.66 -3.52 4.59
N PHE A 54 -6.04 -4.13 5.72
CA PHE A 54 -5.90 -5.56 5.95
C PHE A 54 -6.75 -6.40 4.99
N LEU A 55 -7.98 -5.98 4.70
CA LEU A 55 -8.89 -6.70 3.79
C LEU A 55 -8.33 -6.77 2.37
N ILE A 56 -7.83 -5.64 1.85
CA ILE A 56 -7.23 -5.58 0.51
C ILE A 56 -5.96 -6.44 0.47
N TRP A 57 -5.08 -6.32 1.46
CA TRP A 57 -3.87 -7.14 1.53
C TRP A 57 -4.20 -8.63 1.62
N HIS A 58 -5.10 -9.05 2.49
CA HIS A 58 -5.46 -10.45 2.66
C HIS A 58 -6.02 -11.07 1.37
N THR A 59 -6.82 -10.33 0.60
CA THR A 59 -7.43 -10.81 -0.65
C THR A 59 -6.48 -10.83 -1.84
N LYS A 60 -5.38 -10.05 -1.79
CA LYS A 60 -4.49 -9.82 -2.93
C LYS A 60 -3.02 -10.18 -2.68
N LYS A 61 -2.64 -10.57 -1.46
CA LYS A 61 -1.26 -10.91 -1.05
C LYS A 61 -0.56 -11.92 -1.95
N ASP A 62 -1.30 -12.90 -2.49
CA ASP A 62 -0.75 -13.98 -3.31
C ASP A 62 -0.93 -13.72 -4.82
N LYS A 63 -1.60 -12.61 -5.18
CA LYS A 63 -2.01 -12.30 -6.56
C LYS A 63 -1.28 -11.10 -7.15
N VAL A 64 -0.93 -10.13 -6.32
CA VAL A 64 -0.33 -8.86 -6.71
C VAL A 64 1.10 -8.81 -6.18
N GLU A 65 2.07 -8.75 -7.08
CA GLU A 65 3.48 -8.63 -6.71
C GLU A 65 3.75 -7.29 -6.00
N GLY A 66 4.62 -7.30 -4.99
CA GLY A 66 4.99 -6.08 -4.24
C GLY A 66 3.91 -5.53 -3.29
N ILE A 67 2.70 -6.10 -3.26
CA ILE A 67 1.61 -5.60 -2.40
C ILE A 67 1.95 -5.61 -0.91
N ARG A 68 2.81 -6.54 -0.48
CA ARG A 68 3.28 -6.62 0.91
C ARG A 68 4.06 -5.37 1.32
N ASP A 69 4.88 -4.82 0.44
CA ASP A 69 5.67 -3.63 0.74
C ASP A 69 4.79 -2.38 0.83
N HIS A 70 3.84 -2.24 -0.09
CA HIS A 70 2.83 -1.19 -0.06
C HIS A 70 1.97 -1.28 1.21
N PHE A 71 1.53 -2.48 1.56
CA PHE A 71 0.77 -2.73 2.79
C PHE A 71 1.55 -2.32 4.04
N ASN A 72 2.79 -2.80 4.19
CA ASN A 72 3.63 -2.48 5.34
C ASN A 72 3.83 -0.96 5.49
N GLU A 73 3.95 -0.25 4.38
CA GLU A 73 4.12 1.19 4.39
C GLU A 73 2.85 1.93 4.81
N VAL A 74 1.69 1.54 4.29
CA VAL A 74 0.41 2.14 4.69
C VAL A 74 0.14 1.89 6.17
N ILE A 75 0.43 0.70 6.69
CA ILE A 75 0.31 0.39 8.13
C ILE A 75 1.23 1.28 8.96
N ARG A 76 2.50 1.45 8.56
CA ARG A 76 3.43 2.35 9.26
C ARG A 76 2.92 3.79 9.25
N PHE A 77 2.40 4.25 8.12
CA PHE A 77 1.82 5.58 8.01
C PHE A 77 0.61 5.75 8.94
N GLN A 78 -0.38 4.84 8.88
CA GLN A 78 -1.55 4.86 9.75
C GLN A 78 -1.15 4.84 11.23
N LEU A 79 -0.26 3.92 11.64
CA LEU A 79 0.27 3.86 13.00
C LEU A 79 0.93 5.17 13.41
N THR A 80 1.65 5.82 12.51
CA THR A 80 2.30 7.09 12.84
C THR A 80 1.29 8.21 13.02
N ILE A 81 0.26 8.29 12.17
CA ILE A 81 -0.82 9.27 12.39
C ILE A 81 -1.52 9.02 13.72
N TRP A 82 -1.80 7.76 14.05
CA TRP A 82 -2.39 7.40 15.35
C TRP A 82 -1.51 7.79 16.54
N LEU A 83 -0.23 7.39 16.53
CA LEU A 83 0.68 7.59 17.66
C LEU A 83 1.12 9.05 17.84
N VAL A 84 1.28 9.81 16.75
CA VAL A 84 1.81 11.19 16.79
C VAL A 84 0.69 12.22 16.90
N PHE A 85 -0.46 11.98 16.26
CA PHE A 85 -1.53 12.99 16.18
C PHE A 85 -2.78 12.58 16.96
N ILE A 86 -3.35 11.41 16.67
CA ILE A 86 -4.68 11.07 17.19
C ILE A 86 -4.65 10.78 18.69
N LEU A 87 -3.77 9.89 19.16
CA LEU A 87 -3.68 9.53 20.58
C LEU A 87 -3.21 10.70 21.46
N PRO A 88 -2.17 11.48 21.10
CA PRO A 88 -1.80 12.65 21.89
C PRO A 88 -2.88 13.73 21.88
N GLY A 89 -3.54 13.96 20.74
CA GLY A 89 -4.66 14.90 20.65
C GLY A 89 -5.83 14.50 21.55
N LEU A 90 -6.18 13.21 21.57
CA LEU A 90 -7.19 12.66 22.47
C LEU A 90 -6.77 12.75 23.95
N ALA A 91 -5.50 12.46 24.27
CA ALA A 91 -4.98 12.57 25.63
C ALA A 91 -5.01 14.02 26.12
N VAL A 92 -4.54 14.97 25.31
CA VAL A 92 -4.62 16.41 25.60
C VAL A 92 -6.08 16.82 25.79
N HIS A 93 -6.99 16.38 24.91
CA HIS A 93 -8.41 16.66 25.09
C HIS A 93 -8.93 16.13 26.43
N TYR A 94 -8.71 14.84 26.72
CA TYR A 94 -9.25 14.20 27.91
C TYR A 94 -8.67 14.76 29.23
N PHE A 95 -7.34 14.93 29.31
CA PHE A 95 -6.67 15.36 30.54
C PHE A 95 -6.70 16.88 30.74
N LEU A 96 -6.63 17.68 29.67
CA LEU A 96 -6.49 19.15 29.78
C LEU A 96 -7.81 19.90 29.52
N SER A 97 -8.85 19.26 28.97
CA SER A 97 -10.19 19.89 28.84
C SER A 97 -10.84 20.22 30.19
N MET A 98 -10.33 19.68 31.30
CA MET A 98 -10.78 20.03 32.65
C MET A 98 -10.33 21.44 33.07
N ASN A 99 -9.29 21.98 32.43
CA ASN A 99 -8.86 23.38 32.56
C ASN A 99 -9.32 24.14 31.31
N TYR A 100 -10.30 25.03 31.47
CA TYR A 100 -10.95 25.87 30.44
C TYR A 100 -10.05 26.64 29.46
N PHE A 101 -8.72 26.58 29.63
CA PHE A 101 -7.74 27.41 28.93
C PHE A 101 -7.15 26.77 27.66
N ILE A 102 -7.27 25.45 27.46
CA ILE A 102 -6.56 24.74 26.36
C ILE A 102 -7.56 24.13 25.37
N ASN A 103 -8.08 24.96 24.46
CA ASN A 103 -8.83 24.51 23.28
C ASN A 103 -7.92 23.99 22.14
N MET A 104 -6.67 23.61 22.45
CA MET A 104 -5.68 23.24 21.43
C MET A 104 -5.86 21.80 20.91
N ALA A 105 -6.57 20.96 21.67
CA ALA A 105 -6.78 19.54 21.38
C ALA A 105 -7.43 19.22 20.01
N PRO A 106 -8.53 19.88 19.58
CA PRO A 106 -9.15 19.58 18.30
C PRO A 106 -8.22 19.87 17.10
N TYR A 107 -7.32 20.85 17.21
CA TYR A 107 -6.42 21.20 16.11
C TYR A 107 -5.41 20.09 15.79
N LEU A 108 -4.90 19.40 16.80
CA LEU A 108 -3.87 18.37 16.63
C LEU A 108 -4.45 17.14 15.92
N ILE A 109 -5.67 16.74 16.30
CA ILE A 109 -6.43 15.67 15.63
C ILE A 109 -6.75 16.09 14.18
N PHE A 110 -7.22 17.33 13.98
CA PHE A 110 -7.58 17.82 12.66
C PHE A 110 -6.37 17.84 11.70
N ILE A 111 -5.22 18.33 12.17
CA ILE A 111 -3.95 18.31 11.41
C ILE A 111 -3.58 16.88 11.02
N GLY A 112 -3.65 15.93 11.96
CA GLY A 112 -3.35 14.52 11.70
C GLY A 112 -4.25 13.91 10.62
N ILE A 113 -5.56 14.17 10.68
CA ILE A 113 -6.52 13.70 9.69
C ILE A 113 -6.25 14.34 8.32
N SER A 114 -6.10 15.66 8.26
CA SER A 114 -5.83 16.36 6.99
C SER A 114 -4.53 15.88 6.34
N MET A 115 -3.47 15.70 7.13
CA MET A 115 -2.21 15.13 6.65
C MET A 115 -2.42 13.68 6.17
N GLY A 116 -3.14 12.86 6.94
CA GLY A 116 -3.60 11.52 6.58
C GLY A 116 -4.18 11.44 5.16
N VAL A 117 -5.18 12.29 4.92
CA VAL A 117 -5.92 12.39 3.65
C VAL A 117 -5.00 12.82 2.52
N CYS A 118 -4.27 13.93 2.67
CA CYS A 118 -3.41 14.47 1.62
C CYS A 118 -2.34 13.46 1.18
N PHE A 119 -1.61 12.87 2.13
CA PHE A 119 -0.54 11.93 1.82
C PHE A 119 -1.07 10.62 1.20
N SER A 120 -2.21 10.11 1.68
CA SER A 120 -2.87 8.93 1.11
C SER A 120 -3.24 9.13 -0.37
N ILE A 121 -3.85 10.28 -0.69
CA ILE A 121 -4.22 10.62 -2.07
C ILE A 121 -2.97 10.79 -2.95
N MET A 122 -1.96 11.53 -2.49
CA MET A 122 -0.72 11.74 -3.24
C MET A 122 0.01 10.44 -3.53
N ASN A 123 0.10 9.54 -2.55
CA ASN A 123 0.73 8.23 -2.73
C ASN A 123 -0.08 7.35 -3.68
N THR A 124 -1.41 7.36 -3.58
CA THR A 124 -2.30 6.65 -4.50
C THR A 124 -2.06 7.09 -5.95
N ILE A 125 -2.05 8.41 -6.20
CA ILE A 125 -1.79 8.98 -7.53
C ILE A 125 -0.39 8.61 -8.02
N SER A 126 0.61 8.63 -7.14
CA SER A 126 1.98 8.27 -7.50
C SER A 126 2.09 6.81 -7.92
N VAL A 127 1.47 5.90 -7.16
CA VAL A 127 1.48 4.45 -7.44
C VAL A 127 0.72 4.13 -8.72
N ILE A 128 -0.45 4.73 -8.96
CA ILE A 128 -1.22 4.52 -10.19
C ILE A 128 -0.43 4.96 -11.44
N ASN A 129 0.39 6.01 -11.31
CA ASN A 129 1.24 6.51 -12.38
C ASN A 129 2.61 5.80 -12.46
N ASN A 130 2.82 4.71 -11.71
CA ASN A 130 4.12 4.01 -11.60
C ASN A 130 5.29 4.92 -11.20
N LYS A 131 5.02 5.98 -10.44
CA LYS A 131 6.01 6.90 -9.88
C LYS A 131 6.42 6.45 -8.48
N PRO A 132 7.66 6.77 -8.05
CA PRO A 132 8.05 6.55 -6.66
C PRO A 132 7.11 7.31 -5.73
N TYR A 133 6.63 6.63 -4.70
CA TYR A 133 5.71 7.17 -3.70
C TYR A 133 6.49 7.49 -2.42
N LYS A 134 5.93 8.36 -1.57
CA LYS A 134 6.65 8.86 -0.39
C LYS A 134 6.58 7.85 0.75
N ARG A 135 7.74 7.24 1.04
CA ARG A 135 7.92 6.39 2.22
C ARG A 135 7.86 7.18 3.50
N PHE A 136 6.91 6.82 4.35
CA PHE A 136 6.77 7.43 5.66
C PHE A 136 7.69 6.75 6.68
N ASN A 137 8.90 7.31 6.84
CA ASN A 137 9.88 6.88 7.85
C ASN A 137 10.20 8.06 8.77
N ILE A 138 9.49 8.18 9.88
CA ILE A 138 9.87 9.13 10.95
C ILE A 138 11.10 8.63 11.71
N PHE A 139 11.25 7.31 11.86
CA PHE A 139 12.42 6.67 12.46
C PHE A 139 13.43 6.28 11.38
N LYS A 140 14.11 7.27 10.79
CA LYS A 140 15.24 6.98 9.89
C LYS A 140 16.40 6.44 10.75
N SER A 141 16.54 5.13 10.84
CA SER A 141 17.77 4.53 11.37
C SER A 141 18.92 4.94 10.46
N LYS A 142 19.88 5.67 11.01
CA LYS A 142 21.12 6.11 10.35
C LYS A 142 22.10 4.93 10.28
N LYS A 143 21.76 3.89 9.53
CA LYS A 143 22.63 2.76 9.13
C LYS A 143 21.95 2.21 7.87
N THR A 144 22.46 2.44 6.67
CA THR A 144 23.62 1.71 6.11
C THR A 144 24.12 2.45 4.86
N ASP A 145 25.11 3.33 5.02
CA ASP A 145 25.87 3.92 3.90
C ASP A 145 27.35 3.45 3.95
N LYS A 146 27.64 2.30 4.57
CA LYS A 146 29.01 1.80 4.79
C LYS A 146 29.35 0.47 4.12
N GLU A 147 28.48 -0.10 3.28
CA GLU A 147 28.72 -1.40 2.64
C GLU A 147 28.91 -1.34 1.11
N LEU A 148 29.10 -0.15 0.54
CA LEU A 148 29.37 0.01 -0.91
C LEU A 148 30.78 0.55 -1.22
N GLU A 149 31.71 0.47 -0.27
CA GLU A 149 33.10 0.94 -0.43
C GLU A 149 34.16 -0.16 -0.19
N ASN A 150 33.83 -1.43 -0.42
CA ASN A 150 34.80 -2.52 -0.50
C ASN A 150 34.60 -3.36 -1.76
#